data_AF-A0A847AHI0-F1
#
_entry.id   AF-A0A847AHI0-F1
#
_cell.length_a   1.000
_cell.length_b   1.000
_cell.length_c   1.000
_cell.angle_alpha   90.00
_cell.angle_beta   90.00
_cell.angle_gamma   90.00
#
_symmetry.space_group_name_H-M   'P 1'
#
loop_
_entity.id
_entity.type
_entity.pdbx_description
1 polymer ?
#
loop_
_entity_poly.entity_id
_entity_poly.type
_entity_poly.pdbx_seq_one_letter_code
_entity_poly.pdbx_strand_id
1 'polypeptide(L)'
;DPSHIAGKREYLYEISQKAFDMGMEGLMIESHYNPSLALSDANQQLTPADLSKLLDKLVIRYQYANNPEFENQLELLRNRIDSIDSELLEILASRAEIVRQIGKYKKEHNVTALQINRWSQLMENRIKLGEKLNLSEVLIKTFFQLIHEDSVRMQTEIMNS
;
A
#
# COMPACT_ATOMS: atom_id res chain seq x y z
N ASP A 1 9.24 17.14 16.24
CA ASP A 1 9.67 18.47 15.79
C ASP A 1 9.90 18.43 14.27
N PRO A 2 8.93 18.87 13.47
CA PRO A 2 9.08 18.95 12.02
C PRO A 2 10.20 19.91 11.59
N SER A 3 10.61 20.89 12.41
CA SER A 3 11.62 21.90 12.07
C SER A 3 13.00 21.28 11.90
N HIS A 4 13.42 20.43 12.85
CA HIS A 4 14.68 19.70 12.74
C HIS A 4 14.69 18.65 11.63
N ILE A 5 13.56 18.01 11.35
CA ILE A 5 13.43 17.03 10.26
C ILE A 5 13.47 17.73 8.90
N ALA A 6 12.83 18.89 8.78
CA ALA A 6 12.78 19.68 7.56
C ALA A 6 14.13 20.33 7.24
N GLY A 7 14.84 20.83 8.25
CA GLY A 7 16.05 21.64 8.11
C GLY A 7 15.87 22.99 7.40
N LYS A 8 14.71 23.21 6.76
CA LYS A 8 14.33 24.42 6.03
C LYS A 8 12.83 24.70 6.18
N ARG A 9 12.48 25.99 6.26
CA ARG A 9 11.09 26.47 6.39
C ARG A 9 10.13 25.97 5.29
N GLU A 10 10.63 25.78 4.08
CA GLU A 10 9.81 25.41 2.92
C GLU A 10 9.14 24.03 3.05
N TYR A 11 9.78 23.08 3.75
CA TYR A 11 9.26 21.72 3.95
C TYR A 11 8.44 21.56 5.23
N LEU A 12 8.37 22.59 6.08
CA LEU A 12 7.68 22.51 7.37
C LEU A 12 6.22 22.10 7.21
N TYR A 13 5.53 22.62 6.21
CA TYR A 13 4.13 22.28 5.97
C TYR A 13 3.97 20.80 5.60
N GLU A 14 4.72 20.29 4.62
CA GLU A 14 4.57 18.92 4.14
C GLU A 14 4.89 17.90 5.24
N ILE A 15 5.94 18.16 6.03
CA ILE A 15 6.34 17.28 7.15
C ILE A 15 5.32 17.36 8.29
N SER A 16 4.82 18.56 8.60
CA SER A 16 3.78 18.76 9.61
C SER A 16 2.46 18.08 9.22
N GLN A 17 2.05 18.21 7.95
CA GLN A 17 0.85 17.54 7.44
C GLN A 17 1.04 16.03 7.46
N LYS A 18 2.22 15.54 7.04
CA LYS A 18 2.53 14.10 7.08
C LYS A 18 2.49 13.53 8.50
N ALA A 19 2.97 14.29 9.49
CA ALA A 19 2.88 13.91 10.89
C ALA A 19 1.43 13.72 11.35
N PHE A 20 0.53 14.65 11.01
CA PHE A 20 -0.90 14.49 11.33
C PHE A 20 -1.59 13.40 10.51
N ASP A 21 -1.25 13.23 9.23
CA ASP A 21 -1.78 12.13 8.41
C ASP A 21 -1.35 10.75 8.95
N MET A 22 -0.23 10.69 9.69
CA MET A 22 0.25 9.50 10.40
C MET A 22 -0.34 9.36 11.82
N GLY A 23 -1.22 10.29 12.24
CA GLY A 23 -1.89 10.24 13.54
C GLY A 23 -1.07 10.74 14.72
N MET A 24 -0.02 11.54 14.50
CA MET A 24 0.68 12.21 15.60
C MET A 24 -0.22 13.24 16.29
N GLU A 25 -0.11 13.36 17.61
CA GLU A 25 -1.02 14.17 18.42
C GLU A 25 -0.65 15.66 18.51
N GLY A 26 0.56 16.02 18.08
CA GLY A 26 1.04 17.40 18.18
C GLY A 26 2.31 17.67 17.40
N LEU A 27 2.62 18.95 17.24
CA LEU A 27 3.82 19.46 16.59
C LEU A 27 4.54 20.39 17.55
N MET A 28 5.88 20.39 17.45
CA MET A 28 6.72 21.39 18.09
C MET A 28 7.34 22.22 16.96
N ILE A 29 6.88 23.46 16.78
CA ILE A 29 7.37 24.38 15.75
C ILE A 29 7.83 25.65 16.44
N GLU A 30 9.05 26.08 16.11
CA GLU A 30 9.64 27.28 16.65
C GLU A 30 9.32 28.52 15.80
N SER A 31 9.07 29.65 16.46
CA SER A 31 8.77 30.93 15.80
C SER A 31 9.59 32.06 16.41
N HIS A 32 10.10 32.94 15.55
CA HIS A 32 10.83 34.15 15.93
C HIS A 32 10.33 35.34 15.11
N TYR A 33 10.22 36.52 15.73
CA TYR A 33 9.69 37.71 15.05
C TYR A 33 10.55 38.13 13.83
N ASN A 34 11.85 37.81 13.87
CA ASN A 34 12.79 37.99 12.77
C ASN A 34 13.77 36.81 12.71
N PRO A 35 13.42 35.70 12.04
CA PRO A 35 14.21 34.46 12.07
C PRO A 35 15.67 34.63 11.64
N SER A 36 15.99 35.62 10.80
CA SER A 36 17.37 35.90 10.38
C SER A 36 18.29 36.39 11.50
N LEU A 37 17.72 36.85 12.63
CA LEU A 37 18.46 37.28 13.82
C LEU A 37 18.44 36.24 14.95
N ALA A 38 17.86 35.06 14.72
CA ALA A 38 17.77 34.04 15.75
C ALA A 38 19.17 33.50 16.13
N LEU A 39 19.42 33.34 17.42
CA LEU A 39 20.69 32.83 17.96
C LEU A 39 20.87 31.33 17.71
N SER A 40 19.79 30.62 17.40
CA SER A 40 19.76 29.21 17.02
C SER A 40 18.73 29.01 15.91
N ASP A 41 18.97 28.03 15.05
CA ASP A 41 17.94 27.46 14.17
C ASP A 41 17.18 28.46 13.27
N ALA A 42 17.87 29.56 12.94
CA ALA A 42 17.36 30.63 12.09
C ALA A 42 16.66 30.08 10.85
N ASN A 43 17.30 29.16 10.12
CA ASN A 43 16.83 28.60 8.85
C ASN A 43 15.57 27.73 8.94
N GLN A 44 15.15 27.31 10.14
CA GLN A 44 13.99 26.46 10.36
C GLN A 44 12.89 27.14 11.19
N GLN A 45 13.14 28.31 11.77
CA GLN A 45 12.13 29.10 12.49
C GLN A 45 11.23 29.90 11.56
N LEU A 46 9.93 29.95 11.85
CA LEU A 46 8.96 30.78 11.12
C LEU A 46 8.78 32.16 11.76
N THR A 47 8.26 33.11 10.99
CA THR A 47 7.66 34.31 11.59
C THR A 47 6.31 33.94 12.21
N PRO A 48 5.79 34.67 13.20
CA PRO A 48 4.45 34.43 13.73
C PRO A 48 3.36 34.46 12.66
N ALA A 49 3.49 35.35 11.67
CA ALA A 49 2.55 35.46 10.56
C ALA A 49 2.59 34.22 9.64
N ASP A 50 3.78 33.70 9.34
CA ASP A 50 3.92 32.51 8.50
C ASP A 50 3.56 31.23 9.25
N LEU A 51 3.79 31.18 10.57
CA LEU A 51 3.28 30.11 11.42
C LEU A 51 1.74 30.08 11.37
N SER A 52 1.05 31.22 11.49
CA SER A 52 -0.41 31.29 11.35
C SER A 52 -0.89 30.71 10.01
N LYS A 53 -0.27 31.12 8.90
CA LYS A 53 -0.60 30.59 7.57
C LYS A 53 -0.36 29.08 7.44
N LEU A 54 0.66 28.56 8.12
CA LEU A 54 0.94 27.12 8.13
C LEU A 54 -0.16 26.40 8.91
N LEU A 55 -0.48 26.87 10.12
CA LEU A 55 -1.52 26.27 10.98
C LEU A 55 -2.89 26.27 10.29
N ASP A 56 -3.26 27.35 9.61
CA ASP A 56 -4.54 27.47 8.88
C ASP A 56 -4.67 26.46 7.72
N LYS A 57 -3.55 25.97 7.19
CA LYS A 57 -3.54 24.98 6.09
C LYS A 57 -3.57 23.54 6.58
N LEU A 58 -3.20 23.28 7.83
CA LEU A 58 -3.10 21.92 8.34
C LEU A 58 -4.48 21.29 8.47
N VAL A 59 -4.62 20.09 7.92
CA VAL A 59 -5.82 19.28 8.05
C VAL A 59 -5.58 18.22 9.10
N ILE A 60 -6.26 18.35 10.25
CA ILE A 60 -6.21 17.36 11.32
C ILE A 60 -7.26 16.28 11.03
N ARG A 61 -6.79 15.04 10.89
CA ARG A 61 -7.62 13.86 10.69
C ARG A 61 -7.70 13.10 12.01
N TYR A 62 -8.89 12.74 12.43
CA TYR A 62 -9.10 11.94 13.64
C TYR A 62 -9.29 10.46 13.27
N GLN A 63 -8.84 9.56 14.14
CA GLN A 63 -8.97 8.11 13.93
C GLN A 63 -10.42 7.61 13.99
N TYR A 64 -11.29 8.36 14.68
CA TYR A 64 -12.69 8.02 14.89
C TYR A 64 -13.55 9.17 14.42
N ALA A 65 -14.65 8.86 13.74
CA ALA A 65 -15.73 9.80 13.61
C ALA A 65 -16.68 9.57 14.79
N ASN A 66 -16.98 10.59 15.58
CA ASN A 66 -18.06 10.52 16.58
C ASN A 66 -19.43 10.60 15.88
N ASN A 67 -19.64 9.75 14.88
CA ASN A 67 -20.80 9.73 14.00
C ASN A 67 -21.24 8.27 13.81
N PRO A 68 -22.30 7.82 14.52
CA PRO A 68 -22.78 6.46 14.42
C PRO A 68 -23.16 6.04 13.00
N GLU A 69 -23.72 6.94 12.19
CA GLU A 69 -24.07 6.65 10.80
C GLU A 69 -22.84 6.34 9.94
N PHE A 70 -21.74 7.07 10.13
CA PHE A 70 -20.47 6.82 9.48
C PHE A 70 -19.91 5.45 9.86
N GLU A 71 -19.85 5.14 11.16
CA GLU A 71 -19.29 3.88 11.64
C GLU A 71 -20.09 2.67 11.11
N ASN A 72 -21.43 2.77 11.11
CA ASN A 72 -22.29 1.74 10.53
C ASN A 72 -22.05 1.55 9.02
N GLN A 73 -21.94 2.63 8.24
CA GLN A 73 -21.66 2.52 6.80
C GLN A 73 -20.28 1.92 6.53
N LEU A 74 -19.28 2.29 7.32
CA LEU A 74 -17.93 1.76 7.22
C LEU A 74 -17.90 0.25 7.53
N GLU A 75 -18.63 -0.19 8.55
CA GLU A 75 -18.77 -1.60 8.89
C GLU A 75 -19.43 -2.42 7.77
N LEU A 76 -20.50 -1.90 7.16
CA LEU A 76 -21.16 -2.54 6.02
C LEU A 76 -20.21 -2.72 4.83
N LEU A 77 -19.39 -1.71 4.53
CA LEU A 77 -18.40 -1.78 3.46
C LEU A 77 -17.29 -2.80 3.77
N ARG A 78 -16.82 -2.85 5.02
CA ARG A 78 -15.80 -3.83 5.47
C ARG A 78 -16.32 -5.26 5.38
N ASN A 79 -17.54 -5.52 5.86
CA ASN A 79 -18.15 -6.85 5.76
C ASN A 79 -18.29 -7.32 4.30
N ARG A 80 -18.51 -6.38 3.37
CA ARG A 80 -18.53 -6.69 1.94
C ARG A 80 -17.15 -7.05 1.40
N ILE A 81 -16.09 -6.38 1.86
CA ILE A 81 -14.70 -6.76 1.54
C ILE A 81 -14.40 -8.15 2.10
N ASP A 82 -14.72 -8.40 3.36
CA ASP A 82 -14.46 -9.70 4.01
C ASP A 82 -15.13 -10.87 3.28
N SER A 83 -16.35 -10.64 2.76
CA SER A 83 -17.06 -11.63 1.94
C SER A 83 -16.33 -11.91 0.62
N ILE A 84 -15.89 -10.86 -0.08
CA ILE A 84 -15.12 -10.98 -1.33
C ILE A 84 -13.78 -11.69 -1.08
N ASP A 85 -13.11 -11.37 0.02
CA ASP A 85 -11.81 -11.97 0.37
C ASP A 85 -11.97 -13.47 0.70
N SER A 86 -13.09 -13.84 1.33
CA SER A 86 -13.42 -15.25 1.56
C SER A 86 -13.61 -16.00 0.24
N GLU A 87 -14.38 -15.44 -0.69
CA GLU A 87 -14.56 -16.01 -2.04
C GLU A 87 -13.24 -16.10 -2.82
N LEU A 88 -12.38 -15.09 -2.69
CA LEU A 88 -11.06 -15.08 -3.32
C LEU A 88 -10.20 -16.25 -2.82
N LEU A 89 -10.22 -16.55 -1.52
CA LEU A 89 -9.49 -17.68 -0.94
C LEU A 89 -10.01 -19.02 -1.45
N GLU A 90 -11.33 -19.19 -1.60
CA GLU A 90 -11.93 -20.41 -2.17
C GLU A 90 -11.52 -20.60 -3.64
N ILE A 91 -11.49 -19.52 -4.43
CA ILE A 91 -11.03 -19.55 -5.82
C ILE A 91 -9.55 -19.91 -5.90
N LEU A 92 -8.71 -19.36 -5.00
CA LEU A 92 -7.29 -19.69 -4.92
C LEU A 92 -7.06 -21.15 -4.53
N ALA A 93 -7.85 -21.69 -3.58
CA ALA A 93 -7.80 -23.10 -3.20
C ALA A 93 -8.18 -24.01 -4.38
N SER A 94 -9.25 -23.69 -5.09
CA SER A 94 -9.67 -24.40 -6.31
C SER A 94 -8.57 -24.36 -7.39
N ARG A 95 -7.93 -23.19 -7.57
CA ARG A 95 -6.79 -23.03 -8.48
C ARG A 95 -5.60 -23.90 -8.06
N ALA A 96 -5.30 -23.97 -6.76
CA ALA A 96 -4.19 -24.75 -6.22
C ALA A 96 -4.36 -26.25 -6.48
N GLU A 97 -5.59 -26.78 -6.40
CA GLU A 97 -5.87 -28.17 -6.73
C GLU A 97 -5.58 -28.49 -8.21
N ILE A 98 -5.97 -27.60 -9.13
CA ILE A 98 -5.63 -27.73 -10.56
C ILE A 98 -4.10 -27.70 -10.76
N VAL A 99 -3.38 -26.85 -10.04
CA VAL A 99 -1.91 -26.81 -10.09
C VAL A 99 -1.29 -28.14 -9.64
N ARG A 100 -1.84 -28.79 -8.59
CA ARG A 100 -1.38 -30.12 -8.17
C ARG A 100 -1.59 -31.16 -9.24
N GLN A 101 -2.74 -31.13 -9.92
CA GLN A 101 -3.03 -32.03 -11.04
C GLN A 101 -2.05 -31.80 -12.20
N ILE A 102 -1.75 -30.53 -12.55
CA ILE A 102 -0.72 -30.18 -13.54
C ILE A 102 0.65 -30.74 -13.13
N GLY A 103 1.03 -30.61 -11.85
CA GLY A 103 2.30 -31.15 -11.34
C GLY A 103 2.41 -32.66 -11.49
N LYS A 104 1.36 -33.41 -11.12
CA LYS A 104 1.29 -34.87 -11.30
C LYS A 104 1.42 -35.26 -12.77
N TYR A 105 0.64 -34.62 -13.64
CA TYR A 105 0.66 -34.89 -15.07
C TYR A 105 2.03 -34.62 -15.71
N LYS A 106 2.68 -33.51 -15.33
CA LYS A 106 4.03 -33.19 -15.79
C LYS A 106 5.05 -34.22 -15.34
N LYS A 107 4.97 -34.67 -14.08
CA LYS A 107 5.84 -35.71 -13.53
C LYS A 107 5.69 -37.03 -14.29
N GLU A 108 4.46 -37.48 -14.52
CA GLU A 108 4.15 -38.70 -15.28
C GLU A 108 4.74 -38.66 -16.71
N HIS A 109 4.87 -37.48 -17.28
CA HIS A 109 5.39 -37.26 -18.63
C HIS A 109 6.81 -36.69 -18.69
N ASN A 110 7.55 -36.65 -17.58
CA ASN A 110 8.91 -36.11 -17.51
C ASN A 110 9.06 -34.66 -18.02
N VAL A 111 8.05 -33.83 -17.79
CA VAL A 111 8.03 -32.39 -18.16
C VAL A 111 8.43 -31.54 -16.95
N THR A 112 9.21 -30.48 -17.18
CA THR A 112 9.65 -29.56 -16.13
C THR A 112 8.51 -28.72 -15.54
N ALA A 113 8.60 -28.39 -14.25
CA ALA A 113 7.66 -27.49 -13.57
C ALA A 113 7.64 -26.09 -14.22
N LEU A 114 8.81 -25.49 -14.44
CA LEU A 114 8.93 -24.14 -14.98
C LEU A 114 8.77 -24.10 -16.51
N GLN A 115 7.89 -23.23 -17.00
CA GLN A 115 7.64 -22.97 -18.42
C GLN A 115 7.52 -21.46 -18.67
N ILE A 116 8.65 -20.81 -18.97
CA ILE A 116 8.77 -19.34 -19.05
C ILE A 116 7.83 -18.74 -20.11
N ASN A 117 7.75 -19.32 -21.31
CA ASN A 117 6.91 -18.78 -22.38
C ASN A 117 5.42 -18.75 -22.00
N ARG A 118 4.93 -19.79 -21.30
CA ARG A 118 3.55 -19.85 -20.83
C ARG A 118 3.26 -18.79 -19.78
N TRP A 119 4.25 -18.51 -18.92
CA TRP A 119 4.19 -17.47 -17.92
C TRP A 119 4.11 -16.08 -18.56
N SER A 120 5.00 -15.76 -19.50
CA SER A 120 5.01 -14.48 -20.20
C SER A 120 3.66 -14.18 -20.87
N GLN A 121 3.10 -15.17 -21.58
CA GLN A 121 1.78 -15.04 -22.20
C GLN A 121 0.64 -14.89 -21.18
N LEU A 122 0.72 -15.59 -20.04
CA LEU A 122 -0.27 -15.45 -18.97
C LEU A 122 -0.25 -14.04 -18.40
N MET A 123 0.94 -13.54 -18.06
CA MET A 123 1.12 -12.22 -17.46
C MET A 123 0.62 -11.12 -18.38
N GLU A 124 0.98 -11.14 -19.67
CA GLU A 124 0.48 -10.16 -20.64
C GLU A 124 -1.06 -10.13 -20.71
N ASN A 125 -1.69 -11.31 -20.72
CA ASN A 125 -3.15 -11.41 -20.73
C ASN A 125 -3.79 -10.92 -19.41
N ARG A 126 -3.12 -11.13 -18.26
CA ARG A 126 -3.62 -10.66 -16.96
C ARG A 126 -3.50 -9.15 -16.81
N ILE A 127 -2.42 -8.54 -17.30
CA ILE A 127 -2.25 -7.09 -17.33
C ILE A 127 -3.38 -6.46 -18.16
N LYS A 128 -3.58 -6.91 -19.40
CA LYS A 128 -4.65 -6.41 -20.28
C LYS A 128 -6.04 -6.55 -19.68
N LEU A 129 -6.30 -7.62 -18.94
CA LEU A 129 -7.59 -7.80 -18.24
C LEU A 129 -7.70 -6.87 -17.03
N GLY A 130 -6.64 -6.75 -16.23
CA GLY A 130 -6.60 -5.86 -15.08
C GLY A 130 -6.83 -4.41 -15.45
N GLU A 131 -6.21 -3.93 -16.54
CA GLU A 131 -6.43 -2.59 -17.09
C GLU A 131 -7.92 -2.35 -17.41
N LYS A 132 -8.59 -3.31 -18.06
CA LYS A 132 -10.04 -3.23 -18.37
C LYS A 132 -10.91 -3.21 -17.12
N LEU A 133 -10.42 -3.76 -16.01
CA LEU A 133 -11.09 -3.78 -14.71
C LEU A 133 -10.68 -2.59 -13.82
N ASN A 134 -9.92 -1.62 -14.34
CA ASN A 134 -9.38 -0.47 -13.62
C ASN A 134 -8.46 -0.85 -12.44
N LEU A 135 -7.70 -1.94 -12.59
CA LEU A 135 -6.69 -2.36 -11.63
C LEU A 135 -5.30 -1.88 -12.05
N SER A 136 -4.49 -1.46 -11.07
CA SER A 136 -3.11 -1.04 -11.30
C SER A 136 -2.27 -2.17 -11.89
N GLU A 137 -1.50 -1.88 -12.93
CA GLU A 137 -0.56 -2.83 -13.53
C GLU A 137 0.42 -3.39 -12.48
N VAL A 138 0.88 -2.54 -11.55
CA VAL A 138 1.78 -2.95 -10.46
C VAL A 138 1.12 -4.01 -9.59
N LEU A 139 -0.13 -3.78 -9.19
CA LEU A 139 -0.90 -4.74 -8.38
C LEU A 139 -1.03 -6.09 -9.10
N ILE A 140 -1.43 -6.07 -10.37
CA ILE A 140 -1.62 -7.29 -11.18
C ILE A 140 -0.32 -8.07 -11.33
N LYS A 141 0.77 -7.39 -11.66
CA LYS A 141 2.09 -8.02 -11.78
C LYS A 141 2.51 -8.68 -10.48
N THR A 142 2.50 -7.94 -9.38
CA THR A 142 2.91 -8.44 -8.06
C THR A 142 2.05 -9.63 -7.63
N PHE A 143 0.73 -9.51 -7.74
CA PHE A 143 -0.19 -10.56 -7.31
C PHE A 143 -0.03 -11.86 -8.12
N PHE A 144 -0.05 -11.77 -9.45
CA PHE A 144 0.08 -12.97 -10.28
C PHE A 144 1.48 -13.56 -10.26
N GLN A 145 2.52 -12.76 -9.98
CA GLN A 145 3.87 -13.26 -9.77
C GLN A 145 3.93 -14.15 -8.51
N LEU A 146 3.41 -13.68 -7.38
CA LEU A 146 3.34 -14.47 -6.14
C LEU A 146 2.57 -15.78 -6.35
N ILE A 147 1.43 -15.72 -7.03
CA ILE A 147 0.64 -16.91 -7.38
C ILE A 147 1.43 -17.88 -8.27
N HIS A 148 2.22 -17.37 -9.22
CA HIS A 148 3.01 -18.19 -10.12
C HIS A 148 4.16 -18.89 -9.38
N GLU A 149 4.89 -18.15 -8.55
CA GLU A 149 5.99 -18.67 -7.73
C GLU A 149 5.50 -19.80 -6.82
N ASP A 150 4.37 -19.60 -6.13
CA ASP A 150 3.72 -20.64 -5.34
C ASP A 150 3.35 -21.87 -6.18
N SER A 151 2.81 -21.64 -7.39
CA SER A 151 2.43 -22.74 -8.29
C SER A 151 3.64 -23.57 -8.75
N VAL A 152 4.79 -22.94 -8.99
CA VAL A 152 6.03 -23.62 -9.37
C VAL A 152 6.60 -24.38 -8.18
N ARG A 153 6.58 -23.78 -6.98
CA ARG A 153 6.99 -24.45 -5.74
C ARG A 153 6.20 -25.74 -5.52
N MET A 154 4.86 -25.67 -5.55
CA MET A 154 3.99 -26.83 -5.39
C MET A 154 4.25 -27.94 -6.42
N GLN A 155 4.43 -27.56 -7.70
CA GLN A 155 4.77 -28.53 -8.74
C GLN A 155 6.13 -29.18 -8.49
N THR A 156 7.12 -28.40 -8.04
CA THR A 156 8.48 -28.89 -7.75
C THR A 156 8.47 -29.88 -6.59
N GLU A 157 7.69 -29.62 -5.54
CA GLU A 157 7.50 -30.55 -4.42
C GLU A 157 6.93 -31.89 -4.90
N ILE A 158 5.92 -31.88 -5.77
CA ILE A 158 5.31 -33.10 -6.35
C ILE A 158 6.30 -33.86 -7.24
N MET A 159 7.13 -33.15 -8.00
CA MET A 159 8.15 -33.75 -8.85
C MET A 159 9.25 -34.46 -8.02
N ASN A 160 9.55 -33.95 -6.83
CA ASN A 160 10.62 -34.45 -5.95
C ASN A 160 10.16 -35.51 -4.93
N SER A 161 8.85 -35.61 -4.65
CA SER A 161 8.27 -36.72 -3.85
C SER A 161 8.31 -38.03 -4.60
#